data_AF-A0A7X9XU96-F1
#
_entry.id   AF-A0A7X9XU96-F1
#
_cell.length_a   1.000
_cell.length_b   1.000
_cell.length_c   1.000
_cell.angle_alpha   90.00
_cell.angle_beta   90.00
_cell.angle_gamma   90.00
#
_symmetry.space_group_name_H-M   'P 1'
#
loop_
_entity.id
_entity.type
_entity.pdbx_description
1 polymer ?
#
loop_
_entity_poly.entity_id
_entity_poly.type
_entity_poly.pdbx_seq_one_letter_code
_entity_poly.pdbx_strand_id
1 'polypeptide(L)'
;MGTSSAEIAAELRAQIFAGELRPGEMLPSAREITGTWNVAIATASRVHALLRSEGLATPVPGVGTVVATTAPGARGGRSSREAPQHPQRRQHVQRPVPEADDAVAERIVTAAVSIADVEGIDSLSMRRVANVVHMGSATLYRFYPSQEHLLFAMMDRALRDWSAGDEVGTWREDLIRGHRELWRVFRRHPWLAPQLSVTRPQLVPAALVFAEWVIRTLTRAGISAEEAMETHILLFTQARGTAILLEPETEAESITGVDADTWIDERIDKLEQLSSNENHAALKSLIGSGYALDLDRAYERGLALMVDGISSRLSRTR
;
A
#
# COMPACT_ATOMS: atom_id res chain seq x y z
N MET A 1 -12.54 -15.96 -32.25
CA MET A 1 -11.23 -15.46 -31.79
C MET A 1 -11.50 -14.10 -31.16
N GLY A 2 -11.31 -13.97 -29.84
CA GLY A 2 -11.63 -12.72 -29.13
C GLY A 2 -10.56 -11.68 -29.38
N THR A 3 -10.96 -10.47 -29.76
CA THR A 3 -10.07 -9.34 -30.00
C THR A 3 -9.26 -9.05 -28.74
N SER A 4 -7.94 -9.10 -28.85
CA SER A 4 -7.02 -8.87 -27.74
C SER A 4 -6.93 -7.37 -27.42
N SER A 5 -6.55 -7.02 -26.18
CA SER A 5 -6.31 -5.62 -25.81
C SER A 5 -5.19 -4.97 -26.64
N ALA A 6 -4.27 -5.76 -27.21
CA ALA A 6 -3.20 -5.26 -28.06
C ALA A 6 -3.70 -4.84 -29.45
N GLU A 7 -4.65 -5.59 -30.02
CA GLU A 7 -5.27 -5.27 -31.33
C GLU A 7 -6.14 -4.00 -31.22
N ILE A 8 -6.94 -3.89 -30.16
CA ILE A 8 -7.77 -2.69 -29.92
C ILE A 8 -6.89 -1.46 -29.66
N ALA A 9 -5.80 -1.61 -28.90
CA ALA A 9 -4.85 -0.52 -28.70
C ALA A 9 -4.14 -0.12 -30.00
N ALA A 10 -3.83 -1.08 -30.89
CA ALA A 10 -3.22 -0.80 -32.18
C ALA A 10 -4.17 -0.03 -33.12
N GLU A 11 -5.45 -0.34 -33.11
CA GLU A 11 -6.47 0.37 -33.88
C GLU A 11 -6.63 1.83 -33.40
N LEU A 12 -6.79 2.04 -32.09
CA LEU A 12 -6.88 3.40 -31.52
C LEU A 12 -5.59 4.20 -31.73
N ARG A 13 -4.42 3.53 -31.69
CA ARG A 13 -3.14 4.15 -32.04
C ARG A 13 -3.11 4.61 -33.50
N ALA A 14 -3.62 3.81 -34.43
CA ALA A 14 -3.70 4.18 -35.85
C ALA A 14 -4.59 5.41 -36.04
N GLN A 15 -5.73 5.50 -35.36
CA GLN A 15 -6.64 6.65 -35.41
C GLN A 15 -6.01 7.94 -34.84
N ILE A 16 -5.23 7.85 -33.76
CA ILE A 16 -4.47 8.97 -33.21
C ILE A 16 -3.42 9.47 -34.23
N PHE A 17 -2.67 8.55 -34.86
CA PHE A 17 -1.64 8.93 -35.83
C PHE A 17 -2.21 9.40 -37.18
N ALA A 18 -3.38 8.90 -37.58
CA ALA A 18 -4.11 9.38 -38.75
C ALA A 18 -4.75 10.77 -38.52
N GLY A 19 -4.78 11.25 -37.27
CA GLY A 19 -5.38 12.53 -36.89
C GLY A 19 -6.91 12.49 -36.77
N GLU A 20 -7.49 11.30 -36.74
CA GLU A 20 -8.92 11.07 -36.52
C GLU A 20 -9.31 11.33 -35.06
N LEU A 21 -8.40 11.04 -34.12
CA LEU A 21 -8.50 11.43 -32.71
C LEU A 21 -7.44 12.47 -32.39
N ARG A 22 -7.88 13.71 -32.14
CA ARG A 22 -6.98 14.86 -31.99
C ARG A 22 -6.38 14.95 -30.59
N PRO A 23 -5.19 15.56 -30.42
CA PRO A 23 -4.64 15.83 -29.11
C PRO A 23 -5.62 16.61 -28.21
N GLY A 24 -5.86 16.11 -27.00
CA GLY A 24 -6.85 16.65 -26.07
C GLY A 24 -8.28 16.15 -26.27
N GLU A 25 -8.56 15.41 -27.35
CA GLU A 25 -9.85 14.76 -27.59
C GLU A 25 -10.01 13.52 -26.72
N MET A 26 -11.26 13.24 -26.33
CA MET A 26 -11.58 12.11 -25.47
C MET A 26 -11.43 10.79 -26.23
N LEU A 27 -10.67 9.86 -25.66
CA LEU A 27 -10.66 8.47 -26.12
C LEU A 27 -11.95 7.76 -25.69
N PRO A 28 -12.41 6.76 -26.46
CA PRO A 28 -13.54 5.93 -26.05
C PRO A 28 -13.36 5.43 -24.62
N SER A 29 -14.39 5.58 -23.80
CA SER A 29 -14.37 5.10 -22.42
C SER A 29 -14.25 3.58 -22.38
N ALA A 30 -13.83 3.03 -21.24
CA ALA A 30 -13.74 1.58 -21.08
C ALA A 30 -15.09 0.88 -21.36
N ARG A 31 -16.22 1.53 -21.05
CA ARG A 31 -17.57 1.02 -21.32
C ARG A 31 -17.92 1.04 -22.81
N GLU A 32 -17.54 2.09 -23.53
CA GLU A 32 -17.69 2.14 -25.00
C GLU A 32 -16.81 1.10 -25.68
N ILE A 33 -15.58 0.89 -25.21
CA ILE A 33 -14.71 -0.17 -25.72
C ILE A 33 -15.32 -1.55 -25.48
N THR A 34 -15.91 -1.80 -24.31
CA THR A 34 -16.62 -3.07 -24.07
C THR A 34 -17.80 -3.27 -25.02
N GLY A 35 -18.55 -2.21 -25.33
CA GLY A 35 -19.72 -2.28 -26.22
C GLY A 35 -19.34 -2.51 -27.68
N THR A 36 -18.35 -1.76 -28.19
CA THR A 36 -17.96 -1.78 -29.60
C THR A 36 -17.17 -3.04 -29.98
N TRP A 37 -16.28 -3.52 -29.11
CA TRP A 37 -15.43 -4.69 -29.40
C TRP A 37 -15.90 -5.97 -28.68
N ASN A 38 -17.00 -5.93 -27.93
CA ASN A 38 -17.56 -7.04 -27.16
C ASN A 38 -16.50 -7.74 -26.27
N VAL A 39 -15.76 -6.94 -25.49
CA VAL A 39 -14.70 -7.42 -24.60
C VAL A 39 -15.04 -7.17 -23.12
N ALA A 40 -14.40 -7.92 -22.22
CA ALA A 40 -14.52 -7.69 -20.79
C ALA A 40 -13.94 -6.31 -20.38
N ILE A 41 -14.51 -5.69 -19.33
CA ILE A 41 -14.08 -4.37 -18.84
C ILE A 41 -12.59 -4.32 -18.42
N ALA A 42 -12.05 -5.43 -17.95
CA ALA A 42 -10.62 -5.57 -17.64
C ALA A 42 -9.73 -5.56 -18.89
N THR A 43 -10.25 -5.99 -20.03
CA THR A 43 -9.56 -5.91 -21.34
C THR A 43 -9.60 -4.47 -21.87
N ALA A 44 -10.74 -3.79 -21.75
CA ALA A 44 -10.87 -2.37 -22.09
C ALA A 44 -9.96 -1.47 -21.23
N SER A 45 -9.86 -1.76 -19.93
CA SER A 45 -8.96 -1.04 -19.02
C SER A 45 -7.48 -1.23 -19.40
N ARG A 46 -7.11 -2.43 -19.89
CA ARG A 46 -5.77 -2.72 -20.41
C ARG A 46 -5.43 -1.95 -21.68
N VAL A 47 -6.41 -1.68 -22.55
CA VAL A 47 -6.22 -0.82 -23.74
C VAL A 47 -5.77 0.58 -23.34
N HIS A 48 -6.43 1.19 -22.34
CA HIS A 48 -6.05 2.51 -21.84
C HIS A 48 -4.67 2.50 -21.18
N ALA A 49 -4.34 1.42 -20.45
CA ALA A 49 -3.02 1.27 -19.83
C ALA A 49 -1.89 1.19 -20.88
N LEU A 50 -2.11 0.46 -21.99
CA LEU A 50 -1.15 0.37 -23.09
C LEU A 50 -0.93 1.73 -23.76
N LEU A 51 -2.00 2.43 -24.13
CA LEU A 51 -1.88 3.76 -24.77
C LEU A 51 -1.22 4.80 -23.84
N ARG A 52 -1.43 4.71 -22.52
CA ARG A 52 -0.72 5.56 -21.54
C ARG A 52 0.77 5.21 -21.44
N SER A 53 1.11 3.92 -21.43
CA SER A 53 2.51 3.48 -21.39
C SER A 53 3.31 3.93 -22.62
N GLU A 54 2.61 4.15 -23.74
CA GLU A 54 3.16 4.67 -24.99
C GLU A 54 3.14 6.21 -25.07
N GLY A 55 2.63 6.89 -24.05
CA GLY A 55 2.51 8.35 -24.00
C GLY A 55 1.46 8.93 -24.94
N LEU A 56 0.54 8.12 -25.46
CA LEU A 56 -0.51 8.53 -26.42
C LEU A 56 -1.83 8.91 -25.74
N ALA A 57 -1.99 8.58 -24.46
CA ALA A 57 -3.21 8.82 -23.70
C ALA A 57 -2.89 9.40 -22.32
N THR A 58 -3.75 10.29 -21.81
CA THR A 58 -3.63 10.90 -20.49
C THR A 58 -5.00 10.88 -19.79
N PRO A 59 -5.11 10.36 -18.55
CA PRO A 59 -6.35 10.46 -17.79
C PRO A 59 -6.57 11.89 -17.27
N VAL A 60 -7.76 12.43 -17.51
CA VAL A 60 -8.21 13.74 -17.02
C VAL A 60 -9.38 13.52 -16.05
N PRO A 61 -9.24 13.84 -14.76
CA PRO A 61 -10.30 13.67 -13.78
C PRO A 61 -11.60 14.38 -14.20
N GLY A 62 -12.74 13.67 -14.13
CA GLY A 62 -14.06 14.20 -14.51
C GLY A 62 -14.36 14.23 -16.01
N VAL A 63 -13.36 14.05 -16.87
CA VAL A 63 -13.51 14.06 -18.34
C VAL A 63 -13.30 12.68 -18.96
N GLY A 64 -12.42 11.85 -18.40
CA GLY A 64 -12.12 10.52 -18.92
C GLY A 64 -10.66 10.39 -19.36
N THR A 65 -10.36 9.49 -20.30
CA THR A 65 -9.01 9.42 -20.89
C THR A 65 -9.00 10.25 -22.18
N VAL A 66 -8.04 11.16 -22.36
CA VAL A 66 -7.89 11.97 -23.57
C VAL A 66 -6.61 11.62 -24.30
N VAL A 67 -6.52 11.93 -25.59
CA VAL A 67 -5.29 11.80 -26.38
C VAL A 67 -4.24 12.78 -25.84
N ALA A 68 -3.04 12.30 -25.60
CA ALA A 68 -1.97 13.11 -25.02
C ALA A 68 -1.60 14.31 -25.92
N THR A 69 -1.35 15.46 -25.30
CA THR A 69 -1.04 16.72 -25.98
C THR A 69 0.44 16.90 -26.36
N THR A 70 1.29 15.93 -26.01
CA THR A 70 2.73 15.98 -26.25
C THR A 70 3.11 15.19 -27.50
N ALA A 71 3.56 15.90 -28.54
CA ALA A 71 4.14 15.31 -29.73
C ALA A 71 5.46 14.56 -29.38
N PRO A 72 5.63 13.28 -29.75
CA PRO A 72 6.91 12.61 -29.67
C PRO A 72 7.82 13.06 -30.82
N GLY A 73 8.92 13.74 -30.49
CA GLY A 73 10.16 13.66 -31.26
C GLY A 73 10.35 14.58 -32.47
N ALA A 74 10.49 15.89 -32.25
CA ALA A 74 11.29 16.72 -33.15
C ALA A 74 12.80 16.60 -32.78
N ARG A 75 13.46 15.55 -33.27
CA ARG A 75 14.94 15.49 -33.27
C ARG A 75 15.46 16.39 -34.39
N GLY A 76 15.72 17.66 -34.06
CA GLY A 76 16.51 18.56 -34.89
C GLY A 76 18.00 18.39 -34.56
N GLY A 77 18.74 17.73 -35.43
CA GLY A 77 20.20 17.66 -35.38
C GLY A 77 20.82 18.07 -36.70
N ARG A 78 21.35 19.30 -36.79
CA ARG A 78 22.78 19.58 -37.01
C ARG A 78 23.07 21.06 -37.28
N SER A 79 24.25 21.43 -36.80
CA SER A 79 24.98 22.68 -36.91
C SER A 79 25.01 23.32 -38.30
N SER A 80 24.98 24.65 -38.34
CA SER A 80 26.17 25.50 -38.65
C SER A 80 25.76 26.96 -38.82
N ARG A 81 26.21 27.85 -37.94
CA ARG A 81 27.05 29.04 -38.27
C ARG A 81 27.07 30.09 -37.15
N GLU A 82 28.31 30.53 -36.92
CA GLU A 82 28.76 31.90 -36.61
C GLU A 82 28.55 32.47 -35.19
N ALA A 83 29.69 32.65 -34.52
CA ALA A 83 29.90 33.55 -33.39
C ALA A 83 29.93 35.03 -33.85
N PRO A 84 29.73 36.00 -32.94
CA PRO A 84 30.90 36.59 -32.25
C PRO A 84 30.73 37.00 -30.77
N GLN A 85 31.78 36.70 -29.98
CA GLN A 85 32.51 37.50 -28.97
C GLN A 85 31.79 38.37 -27.89
N HIS A 86 31.87 37.90 -26.62
CA HIS A 86 32.19 38.54 -25.31
C HIS A 86 31.57 39.88 -24.82
N PRO A 87 31.64 40.24 -23.50
CA PRO A 87 31.59 39.47 -22.24
C PRO A 87 30.60 40.08 -21.20
N GLN A 88 30.18 39.35 -20.15
CA GLN A 88 30.14 39.85 -18.76
C GLN A 88 29.60 38.82 -17.75
N ARG A 89 30.39 38.66 -16.68
CA ARG A 89 30.09 37.99 -15.42
C ARG A 89 28.71 38.35 -14.86
N ARG A 90 27.90 37.34 -14.56
CA ARG A 90 27.07 37.33 -13.35
C ARG A 90 27.25 35.99 -12.65
N GLN A 91 27.90 36.04 -11.50
CA GLN A 91 27.88 34.98 -10.50
C GLN A 91 26.42 34.68 -10.18
N HIS A 92 25.95 33.47 -10.51
CA HIS A 92 24.73 32.94 -9.92
C HIS A 92 25.15 31.98 -8.82
N VAL A 93 24.81 32.43 -7.61
CA VAL A 93 24.96 31.80 -6.30
C VAL A 93 24.63 30.31 -6.36
N GLN A 94 25.47 29.48 -5.74
CA GLN A 94 25.20 28.05 -5.51
C GLN A 94 23.79 27.85 -4.98
N ARG A 95 23.02 26.95 -5.60
CA ARG A 95 21.69 26.54 -5.14
C ARG A 95 21.87 25.54 -3.98
N PRO A 96 21.44 25.82 -2.74
CA PRO A 96 21.46 24.84 -1.67
C PRO A 96 20.08 24.18 -1.58
N VAL A 97 19.79 23.11 -2.33
CA VAL A 97 18.45 22.47 -2.27
C VAL A 97 18.49 20.98 -2.65
N PRO A 98 19.07 20.10 -1.80
CA PRO A 98 18.48 18.77 -1.59
C PRO A 98 17.78 18.65 -0.23
N GLU A 99 18.43 19.14 0.83
CA GLU A 99 17.94 19.01 2.22
C GLU A 99 16.59 19.71 2.47
N ALA A 100 16.35 20.85 1.82
CA ALA A 100 15.09 21.57 1.94
C ALA A 100 13.94 20.87 1.18
N ASP A 101 14.23 20.15 0.10
CA ASP A 101 13.22 19.37 -0.63
C ASP A 101 12.88 18.09 0.16
N ASP A 102 13.87 17.45 0.79
CA ASP A 102 13.65 16.27 1.64
C ASP A 102 12.82 16.61 2.90
N ALA A 103 13.11 17.73 3.57
CA ALA A 103 12.33 18.19 4.71
C ALA A 103 10.87 18.51 4.35
N VAL A 104 10.63 19.00 3.13
CA VAL A 104 9.27 19.23 2.61
C VAL A 104 8.57 17.92 2.29
N ALA A 105 9.26 16.97 1.66
CA ALA A 105 8.72 15.63 1.38
C ALA A 105 8.32 14.91 2.68
N GLU A 106 9.18 14.91 3.69
CA GLU A 106 8.91 14.28 4.99
C GLU A 106 7.70 14.92 5.69
N ARG A 107 7.56 16.25 5.61
CA ARG A 107 6.38 16.95 6.13
C ARG A 107 5.08 16.54 5.42
N ILE A 108 5.13 16.35 4.10
CA ILE A 108 3.97 15.89 3.32
C ILE A 108 3.56 14.48 3.76
N VAL A 109 4.52 13.56 3.87
CA VAL A 109 4.27 12.17 4.28
C VAL A 109 3.75 12.12 5.71
N THR A 110 4.38 12.85 6.63
CA THR A 110 3.94 12.92 8.03
C THR A 110 2.49 13.40 8.14
N ALA A 111 2.12 14.46 7.41
CA ALA A 111 0.74 14.95 7.40
C ALA A 111 -0.24 13.91 6.83
N ALA A 112 0.15 13.21 5.78
CA ALA A 112 -0.67 12.16 5.18
C ALA A 112 -0.87 10.95 6.11
N VAL A 113 0.19 10.52 6.82
CA VAL A 113 0.10 9.49 7.88
C VAL A 113 -0.83 9.94 8.99
N SER A 114 -0.70 11.19 9.48
CA SER A 114 -1.59 11.70 10.53
C SER A 114 -3.07 11.76 10.11
N ILE A 115 -3.36 12.09 8.84
CA ILE A 115 -4.73 12.01 8.31
C ILE A 115 -5.22 10.56 8.37
N ALA A 116 -4.45 9.60 7.87
CA ALA A 116 -4.86 8.20 7.86
C ALA A 116 -4.99 7.59 9.26
N ASP A 117 -4.15 8.00 10.22
CA ASP A 117 -4.22 7.55 11.62
C ASP A 117 -5.49 8.01 12.34
N VAL A 118 -6.00 9.20 12.00
CA VAL A 118 -7.14 9.83 12.70
C VAL A 118 -8.46 9.64 11.96
N GLU A 119 -8.44 9.79 10.64
CA GLU A 119 -9.63 9.83 9.78
C GLU A 119 -9.78 8.55 8.94
N GLY A 120 -8.85 7.59 9.06
CA GLY A 120 -8.83 6.37 8.25
C GLY A 120 -8.29 6.59 6.84
N ILE A 121 -7.91 5.51 6.15
CA ILE A 121 -7.23 5.60 4.84
C ILE A 121 -8.13 6.16 3.73
N ASP A 122 -9.44 5.94 3.84
CA ASP A 122 -10.42 6.39 2.83
C ASP A 122 -10.60 7.91 2.79
N SER A 123 -10.21 8.61 3.87
CA SER A 123 -10.19 10.07 3.92
C SER A 123 -9.02 10.69 3.14
N LEU A 124 -8.01 9.87 2.79
CA LEU A 124 -6.79 10.34 2.15
C LEU A 124 -7.06 10.81 0.72
N SER A 125 -6.73 12.08 0.45
CA SER A 125 -6.70 12.62 -0.90
C SER A 125 -5.60 13.66 -1.05
N MET A 126 -5.06 13.80 -2.27
CA MET A 126 -4.03 14.80 -2.58
C MET A 126 -4.45 16.22 -2.17
N ARG A 127 -5.74 16.56 -2.36
CA ARG A 127 -6.30 17.85 -1.97
C ARG A 127 -6.33 18.04 -0.44
N ARG A 128 -6.74 17.02 0.30
CA ARG A 128 -6.77 17.05 1.78
C ARG A 128 -5.36 17.27 2.32
N VAL A 129 -4.40 16.49 1.85
CA VAL A 129 -2.98 16.60 2.27
C VAL A 129 -2.44 17.99 1.94
N ALA A 130 -2.64 18.48 0.72
CA ALA A 130 -2.21 19.82 0.30
C ALA A 130 -2.78 20.93 1.20
N ASN A 131 -4.05 20.84 1.59
CA ASN A 131 -4.68 21.78 2.52
C ASN A 131 -4.03 21.74 3.91
N VAL A 132 -3.76 20.55 4.45
CA VAL A 132 -3.15 20.37 5.78
C VAL A 132 -1.71 20.93 5.81
N VAL A 133 -0.94 20.71 4.74
CA VAL A 133 0.44 21.26 4.67
C VAL A 133 0.52 22.69 4.14
N HIS A 134 -0.63 23.32 3.89
CA HIS A 134 -0.77 24.67 3.31
C HIS A 134 0.00 24.86 1.99
N MET A 135 -0.10 23.89 1.07
CA MET A 135 0.52 23.93 -0.26
C MET A 135 -0.52 23.87 -1.37
N GLY A 136 -0.17 24.40 -2.54
CA GLY A 136 -0.97 24.17 -3.75
C GLY A 136 -0.83 22.72 -4.24
N SER A 137 -1.92 22.12 -4.71
CA SER A 137 -1.94 20.73 -5.20
C SER A 137 -0.87 20.47 -6.28
N ALA A 138 -0.64 21.43 -7.18
CA ALA A 138 0.40 21.32 -8.22
C ALA A 138 1.81 21.16 -7.63
N THR A 139 2.10 21.77 -6.49
CA THR A 139 3.38 21.60 -5.79
C THR A 139 3.48 20.22 -5.15
N LEU A 140 2.39 19.72 -4.55
CA LEU A 140 2.34 18.37 -3.96
C LEU A 140 2.66 17.29 -5.01
N TYR A 141 2.09 17.42 -6.21
CA TYR A 141 2.32 16.50 -7.33
C TYR A 141 3.77 16.47 -7.84
N ARG A 142 4.59 17.49 -7.54
CA ARG A 142 6.03 17.46 -7.85
C ARG A 142 6.80 16.49 -6.94
N PHE A 143 6.34 16.28 -5.72
CA PHE A 143 6.94 15.35 -4.76
C PHE A 143 6.37 13.95 -4.95
N TYR A 144 5.04 13.86 -5.06
CA TYR A 144 4.32 12.59 -5.20
C TYR A 144 3.38 12.66 -6.42
N PRO A 145 3.75 12.04 -7.56
CA PRO A 145 2.97 12.14 -8.80
C PRO A 145 1.55 11.58 -8.73
N SER A 146 1.28 10.71 -7.76
CA SER A 146 -0.06 10.19 -7.49
C SER A 146 -0.26 9.90 -5.99
N GLN A 147 -1.50 9.67 -5.60
CA GLN A 147 -1.85 9.21 -4.26
C GLN A 147 -1.20 7.86 -3.93
N GLU A 148 -1.00 6.98 -4.92
CA GLU A 148 -0.30 5.71 -4.73
C GLU A 148 1.19 5.91 -4.39
N HIS A 149 1.87 6.85 -5.05
CA HIS A 149 3.27 7.18 -4.69
C HIS A 149 3.37 7.74 -3.27
N LEU A 150 2.41 8.58 -2.87
CA LEU A 150 2.32 9.08 -1.51
C LEU A 150 2.05 7.92 -0.53
N LEU A 151 1.18 6.98 -0.87
CA LEU A 151 0.88 5.81 -0.06
C LEU A 151 2.12 4.95 0.19
N PHE A 152 2.95 4.68 -0.83
CA PHE A 152 4.20 3.94 -0.62
C PHE A 152 5.17 4.67 0.32
N ALA A 153 5.25 6.00 0.21
CA ALA A 153 6.05 6.80 1.12
C ALA A 153 5.49 6.81 2.54
N MET A 154 4.17 6.86 2.70
CA MET A 154 3.50 6.70 4.00
C MET A 154 3.79 5.34 4.63
N MET A 155 3.70 4.26 3.85
CA MET A 155 4.00 2.90 4.32
C MET A 155 5.46 2.79 4.79
N ASP A 156 6.41 3.31 4.01
CA ASP A 156 7.82 3.34 4.41
C ASP A 156 8.02 4.14 5.70
N ARG A 157 7.41 5.32 5.80
CA ARG A 157 7.50 6.17 6.98
C ARG A 157 6.91 5.53 8.23
N ALA A 158 5.73 4.91 8.13
CA ALA A 158 5.07 4.26 9.26
C ALA A 158 5.90 3.04 9.74
N LEU A 159 6.44 2.25 8.83
CA LEU A 159 7.27 1.09 9.17
C LEU A 159 8.63 1.48 9.77
N ARG A 160 9.12 2.71 9.58
CA ARG A 160 10.33 3.21 10.28
C ARG A 160 10.13 3.42 11.78
N ASP A 161 8.90 3.44 12.28
CA ASP A 161 8.64 3.43 13.72
C ASP A 161 8.99 2.06 14.34
N TRP A 162 9.15 1.01 13.52
CA TRP A 162 9.65 -0.29 13.97
C TRP A 162 11.15 -0.27 14.24
N SER A 163 11.55 -0.84 15.37
CA SER A 163 12.95 -1.15 15.69
C SER A 163 13.02 -2.40 16.55
N ALA A 164 13.90 -3.34 16.20
CA ALA A 164 14.14 -4.52 17.04
C ALA A 164 14.89 -4.21 18.35
N GLY A 165 15.49 -3.02 18.46
CA GLY A 165 16.48 -2.71 19.49
C GLY A 165 17.73 -3.60 19.39
N ASP A 166 18.49 -3.69 20.48
CA ASP A 166 19.67 -4.55 20.54
C ASP A 166 19.28 -6.03 20.71
N GLU A 167 19.91 -6.91 19.93
CA GLU A 167 19.71 -8.37 19.97
C GLU A 167 20.58 -9.02 21.05
N VAL A 168 20.18 -8.81 22.30
CA VAL A 168 20.91 -9.29 23.49
C VAL A 168 20.38 -10.61 24.05
N GLY A 169 19.27 -11.13 23.50
CA GLY A 169 18.59 -12.30 24.02
C GLY A 169 18.87 -13.59 23.24
N THR A 170 18.09 -14.62 23.59
CA THR A 170 17.93 -15.80 22.74
C THR A 170 17.17 -15.43 21.45
N TRP A 171 17.36 -16.21 20.38
CA TRP A 171 16.60 -16.03 19.14
C TRP A 171 15.09 -15.94 19.37
N ARG A 172 14.58 -16.68 20.37
CA ARG A 172 13.18 -16.71 20.76
C ARG A 172 12.73 -15.39 21.36
N GLU A 173 13.47 -14.87 22.34
CA GLU A 173 13.16 -13.60 22.99
C GLU A 173 13.25 -12.43 22.02
N ASP A 174 14.28 -12.43 21.17
CA ASP A 174 14.47 -11.39 20.16
C ASP A 174 13.33 -11.41 19.15
N LEU A 175 12.98 -12.59 18.61
CA LEU A 175 11.89 -12.76 17.65
C LEU A 175 10.55 -12.26 18.22
N ILE A 176 10.23 -12.64 19.46
CA ILE A 176 9.01 -12.18 20.15
C ILE A 176 9.02 -10.65 20.30
N ARG A 177 10.16 -10.06 20.70
CA ARG A 177 10.29 -8.61 20.86
C ARG A 177 10.05 -7.88 19.56
N GLY A 178 10.75 -8.24 18.48
CA GLY A 178 10.60 -7.56 17.19
C GLY A 178 9.18 -7.69 16.62
N HIS A 179 8.50 -8.81 16.85
CA HIS A 179 7.11 -8.99 16.45
C HIS A 179 6.15 -8.13 17.28
N ARG A 180 6.36 -8.01 18.60
CA ARG A 180 5.60 -7.06 19.44
C ARG A 180 5.77 -5.61 19.00
N GLU A 181 6.97 -5.22 18.59
CA GLU A 181 7.18 -3.87 18.02
C GLU A 181 6.43 -3.70 16.69
N LEU A 182 6.39 -4.73 15.83
CA LEU A 182 5.59 -4.69 14.60
C LEU A 182 4.10 -4.53 14.93
N TRP A 183 3.60 -5.24 15.94
CA TRP A 183 2.23 -5.10 16.41
C TRP A 183 1.93 -3.68 16.92
N ARG A 184 2.85 -3.07 17.66
CA ARG A 184 2.72 -1.66 18.09
C ARG A 184 2.64 -0.71 16.90
N VAL A 185 3.41 -0.94 15.84
CA VAL A 185 3.31 -0.16 14.60
C VAL A 185 1.94 -0.31 13.96
N PHE A 186 1.40 -1.53 13.86
CA PHE A 186 0.05 -1.73 13.34
C PHE A 186 -1.05 -1.11 14.21
N ARG A 187 -0.92 -1.16 15.54
CA ARG A 187 -1.84 -0.48 16.47
C ARG A 187 -1.79 1.04 16.33
N ARG A 188 -0.60 1.60 16.08
CA ARG A 188 -0.39 3.03 15.87
C ARG A 188 -0.91 3.50 14.51
N HIS A 189 -0.82 2.64 13.50
CA HIS A 189 -1.22 2.92 12.12
C HIS A 189 -2.19 1.82 11.59
N PRO A 190 -3.47 1.79 12.04
CA PRO A 190 -4.40 0.71 11.70
C PRO A 190 -4.61 0.49 10.20
N TRP A 191 -4.52 1.57 9.42
CA TRP A 191 -4.62 1.54 7.95
C TRP A 191 -3.48 0.78 7.27
N LEU A 192 -2.34 0.53 7.92
CA LEU A 192 -1.13 0.02 7.27
C LEU A 192 -1.26 -1.45 6.82
N ALA A 193 -1.81 -2.32 7.69
CA ALA A 193 -1.86 -3.76 7.44
C ALA A 193 -2.66 -4.15 6.18
N PRO A 194 -3.84 -3.54 5.91
CA PRO A 194 -4.57 -3.75 4.65
C PRO A 194 -3.76 -3.42 3.39
N GLN A 195 -2.90 -2.39 3.44
CA GLN A 195 -2.14 -1.90 2.27
C GLN A 195 -0.93 -2.76 1.93
N LEU A 196 -0.39 -3.50 2.89
CA LEU A 196 0.72 -4.42 2.66
C LEU A 196 0.24 -5.65 1.89
N SER A 197 0.94 -6.07 0.84
CA SER A 197 0.57 -7.29 0.09
C SER A 197 1.65 -8.36 0.22
N VAL A 198 1.26 -9.57 0.60
CA VAL A 198 2.19 -10.73 0.70
C VAL A 198 2.46 -11.34 -0.68
N THR A 199 1.45 -11.37 -1.56
CA THR A 199 1.54 -12.01 -2.88
C THR A 199 2.07 -11.08 -3.97
N ARG A 200 2.03 -9.76 -3.73
CA ARG A 200 2.59 -8.72 -4.59
C ARG A 200 3.30 -7.68 -3.71
N PRO A 201 4.42 -8.06 -3.07
CA PRO A 201 5.09 -7.19 -2.12
C PRO A 201 5.49 -5.88 -2.77
N GLN A 202 5.04 -4.78 -2.17
CA GLN A 202 5.53 -3.46 -2.51
C GLN A 202 7.00 -3.36 -2.09
N LEU A 203 7.84 -2.74 -2.92
CA LEU A 203 9.25 -2.49 -2.59
C LEU A 203 9.33 -1.33 -1.60
N VAL A 204 9.02 -1.61 -0.34
CA VAL A 204 9.08 -0.67 0.78
C VAL A 204 10.37 -0.95 1.57
N PRO A 205 11.38 -0.06 1.52
CA PRO A 205 12.67 -0.28 2.19
C PRO A 205 12.54 -0.67 3.67
N ALA A 206 11.71 0.01 4.44
CA ALA A 206 11.51 -0.30 5.85
C ALA A 206 10.93 -1.71 6.09
N ALA A 207 10.09 -2.23 5.18
CA ALA A 207 9.59 -3.60 5.28
C ALA A 207 10.70 -4.64 5.08
N LEU A 208 11.67 -4.35 4.19
CA LEU A 208 12.82 -5.22 3.97
C LEU A 208 13.74 -5.30 5.19
N VAL A 209 13.87 -4.21 5.96
CA VAL A 209 14.65 -4.21 7.20
C VAL A 209 14.07 -5.19 8.21
N PHE A 210 12.74 -5.20 8.37
CA PHE A 210 12.06 -6.18 9.23
C PHE A 210 12.27 -7.62 8.74
N ALA A 211 12.08 -7.87 7.44
CA ALA A 211 12.25 -9.20 6.86
C ALA A 211 13.68 -9.73 7.04
N GLU A 212 14.68 -8.92 6.69
CA GLU A 212 16.09 -9.24 6.87
C GLU A 212 16.41 -9.55 8.34
N TRP A 213 15.88 -8.74 9.27
CA TRP A 213 16.09 -8.96 10.70
C TRP A 213 15.49 -10.29 11.17
N VAL A 214 14.27 -10.66 10.74
CA VAL A 214 13.66 -11.95 11.09
C VAL A 214 14.49 -13.11 10.54
N ILE A 215 14.86 -13.05 9.25
CA ILE A 215 15.64 -14.10 8.59
C ILE A 215 16.99 -14.28 9.29
N ARG A 216 17.67 -13.19 9.62
CA ARG A 216 18.96 -13.21 10.34
C ARG A 216 18.82 -13.77 11.76
N THR A 217 17.73 -13.45 12.46
CA THR A 217 17.44 -13.99 13.80
C THR A 217 17.24 -15.50 13.77
N LEU A 218 16.46 -16.00 12.81
CA LEU A 218 16.17 -17.43 12.65
C LEU A 218 17.40 -18.21 12.15
N THR A 219 18.18 -17.65 11.24
CA THR A 219 19.41 -18.29 10.75
C THR A 219 20.47 -18.42 11.85
N ARG A 220 20.60 -17.43 12.74
CA ARG A 220 21.43 -17.56 13.97
C ARG A 220 20.97 -18.68 14.90
N ALA A 221 19.69 -19.06 14.87
CA ALA A 221 19.16 -20.19 15.64
C ALA A 221 19.49 -21.57 15.02
N GLY A 222 20.00 -21.59 13.79
CA GLY A 222 20.32 -22.80 13.02
C GLY A 222 19.27 -23.18 11.96
N ILE A 223 18.30 -22.30 11.66
CA ILE A 223 17.33 -22.50 10.57
C ILE A 223 17.99 -22.14 9.23
N SER A 224 17.69 -22.87 8.16
CA SER A 224 18.20 -22.54 6.82
C SER A 224 17.61 -21.20 6.33
N ALA A 225 18.29 -20.51 5.42
CA ALA A 225 17.79 -19.24 4.89
C ALA A 225 16.42 -19.38 4.18
N GLU A 226 16.21 -20.49 3.47
CA GLU A 226 14.94 -20.80 2.79
C GLU A 226 13.80 -20.99 3.81
N GLU A 227 14.02 -21.84 4.82
CA GLU A 227 13.03 -22.08 5.88
C GLU A 227 12.80 -20.83 6.74
N ALA A 228 13.83 -19.99 6.94
CA ALA A 228 13.70 -18.72 7.63
C ALA A 228 12.84 -17.71 6.86
N MET A 229 12.94 -17.67 5.53
CA MET A 229 12.07 -16.85 4.68
C MET A 229 10.62 -17.34 4.72
N GLU A 230 10.39 -18.65 4.61
CA GLU A 230 9.04 -19.22 4.73
C GLU A 230 8.43 -18.91 6.10
N THR A 231 9.22 -19.07 7.16
CA THR A 231 8.81 -18.74 8.54
C THR A 231 8.51 -17.25 8.69
N HIS A 232 9.32 -16.37 8.11
CA HIS A 232 9.05 -14.94 8.08
C HIS A 232 7.70 -14.62 7.42
N ILE A 233 7.42 -15.21 6.26
CA ILE A 233 6.14 -15.01 5.55
C ILE A 233 4.96 -15.46 6.43
N LEU A 234 5.07 -16.60 7.11
CA LEU A 234 4.03 -17.12 8.00
C LEU A 234 3.78 -16.21 9.20
N LEU A 235 4.85 -15.81 9.91
CA LEU A 235 4.77 -14.91 11.04
C LEU A 235 4.17 -13.55 10.64
N PHE A 236 4.65 -12.98 9.53
CA PHE A 236 4.13 -11.72 9.00
C PHE A 236 2.67 -11.83 8.58
N THR A 237 2.27 -12.94 7.94
CA THR A 237 0.88 -13.17 7.51
C THR A 237 -0.06 -13.27 8.71
N GLN A 238 0.36 -13.91 9.80
CA GLN A 238 -0.41 -13.94 11.04
C GLN A 238 -0.55 -12.53 11.63
N ALA A 239 0.55 -11.80 11.77
CA ALA A 239 0.54 -10.45 12.34
C ALA A 239 -0.37 -9.52 11.53
N ARG A 240 -0.20 -9.53 10.20
CA ARG A 240 -1.03 -8.78 9.25
C ARG A 240 -2.50 -9.21 9.31
N GLY A 241 -2.77 -10.50 9.34
CA GLY A 241 -4.12 -11.06 9.36
C GLY A 241 -4.91 -10.60 10.59
N THR A 242 -4.27 -10.57 11.75
CA THR A 242 -4.87 -9.99 12.96
C THR A 242 -4.99 -8.47 12.87
N ALA A 243 -3.98 -7.78 12.34
CA ALA A 243 -3.95 -6.32 12.26
C ALA A 243 -4.99 -5.72 11.30
N ILE A 244 -5.39 -6.44 10.24
CA ILE A 244 -6.45 -5.98 9.32
C ILE A 244 -7.78 -5.78 10.04
N LEU A 245 -8.00 -6.43 11.18
CA LEU A 245 -9.21 -6.27 11.96
C LEU A 245 -9.25 -4.96 12.77
N LEU A 246 -8.12 -4.25 12.91
CA LEU A 246 -8.03 -3.03 13.72
C LEU A 246 -8.78 -1.83 13.11
N GLU A 247 -8.63 -1.60 11.81
CA GLU A 247 -9.26 -0.46 11.13
C GLU A 247 -10.79 -0.60 11.07
N PRO A 248 -11.38 -1.73 10.64
CA PRO A 248 -12.84 -1.91 10.66
C PRO A 248 -13.45 -1.83 12.06
N GLU A 249 -12.74 -2.31 13.09
CA GLU A 249 -13.19 -2.20 14.48
C GLU A 249 -13.25 -0.73 14.92
N THR A 250 -12.18 0.02 14.66
CA THR A 250 -12.12 1.47 14.97
C THR A 250 -13.21 2.24 14.24
N GLU A 251 -13.46 1.90 12.96
CA GLU A 251 -14.51 2.52 12.17
C GLU A 251 -15.91 2.18 12.71
N ALA A 252 -16.17 0.90 13.01
CA ALA A 252 -17.45 0.44 13.56
C ALA A 252 -17.76 1.12 14.90
N GLU A 253 -16.78 1.20 15.80
CA GLU A 253 -16.88 1.94 17.06
C GLU A 253 -17.20 3.42 16.82
N SER A 254 -16.52 4.08 15.88
CA SER A 254 -16.73 5.50 15.60
C SER A 254 -18.14 5.82 15.07
N ILE A 255 -18.73 4.91 14.29
CA ILE A 255 -20.04 5.06 13.68
C ILE A 255 -21.16 4.69 14.65
N THR A 256 -20.99 3.60 15.39
CA THR A 256 -22.04 3.03 16.25
C THR A 256 -21.99 3.52 17.68
N GLY A 257 -20.82 3.95 18.16
CA GLY A 257 -20.55 4.25 19.56
C GLY A 257 -20.47 3.02 20.46
N VAL A 258 -20.41 1.82 19.87
CA VAL A 258 -20.44 0.53 20.57
C VAL A 258 -19.16 -0.25 20.24
N ASP A 259 -18.45 -0.70 21.27
CA ASP A 259 -17.27 -1.57 21.12
C ASP A 259 -17.67 -3.02 20.75
N ALA A 260 -16.72 -3.80 20.20
CA ALA A 260 -16.96 -5.20 19.82
C ALA A 260 -17.62 -6.04 20.93
N ASP A 261 -17.22 -5.84 22.19
CA ASP A 261 -17.70 -6.62 23.31
C ASP A 261 -19.18 -6.32 23.58
N THR A 262 -19.53 -5.04 23.65
CA THR A 262 -20.92 -4.59 23.82
C THR A 262 -21.77 -4.99 22.61
N TRP A 263 -21.21 -4.93 21.40
CA TRP A 263 -21.90 -5.36 20.18
C TRP A 263 -22.23 -6.87 20.18
N ILE A 264 -21.30 -7.70 20.68
CA ILE A 264 -21.53 -9.14 20.84
C ILE A 264 -22.58 -9.39 21.92
N ASP A 265 -22.48 -8.71 23.06
CA ASP A 265 -23.41 -8.86 24.20
C ASP A 265 -24.86 -8.54 23.80
N GLU A 266 -25.09 -7.47 23.03
CA GLU A 266 -26.41 -7.12 22.48
C GLU A 266 -26.98 -8.17 21.51
N ARG A 267 -26.16 -9.13 21.07
CA ARG A 267 -26.52 -10.16 20.09
C ARG A 267 -26.44 -11.59 20.63
N ILE A 268 -26.05 -11.77 21.89
CA ILE A 268 -25.94 -13.08 22.56
C ILE A 268 -27.26 -13.85 22.45
N ASP A 269 -28.40 -13.25 22.76
CA ASP A 269 -29.72 -13.92 22.70
C ASP A 269 -30.03 -14.46 21.29
N LYS A 270 -29.64 -13.71 20.25
CA LYS A 270 -29.83 -14.13 18.86
C LYS A 270 -28.85 -15.25 18.47
N LEU A 271 -27.62 -15.20 18.97
CA LEU A 271 -26.63 -16.26 18.79
C LEU A 271 -27.06 -17.57 19.48
N GLU A 272 -27.66 -17.47 20.67
CA GLU A 272 -28.26 -18.61 21.38
C GLU A 272 -29.41 -19.24 20.59
N GLN A 273 -30.30 -18.42 20.01
CA GLN A 273 -31.41 -18.90 19.18
C GLN A 273 -30.90 -19.62 17.92
N LEU A 274 -29.91 -19.06 17.22
CA LEU A 274 -29.34 -19.66 16.01
C LEU A 274 -28.57 -20.95 16.31
N SER A 275 -27.76 -20.97 17.37
CA SER A 275 -27.00 -22.16 17.76
C SER A 275 -27.90 -23.29 18.27
N SER A 276 -29.07 -22.97 18.86
CA SER A 276 -30.05 -23.95 19.33
C SER A 276 -30.62 -24.84 18.23
N ASN A 277 -30.69 -24.33 16.99
CA ASN A 277 -31.29 -25.03 15.87
C ASN A 277 -30.35 -26.02 15.15
N GLU A 278 -29.02 -25.90 15.31
CA GLU A 278 -28.05 -26.61 14.45
C GLU A 278 -26.95 -27.40 15.18
N ASN A 279 -27.16 -27.80 16.45
CA ASN A 279 -26.24 -28.66 17.21
C ASN A 279 -24.78 -28.14 17.35
N HIS A 280 -24.60 -26.82 17.38
CA HIS A 280 -23.30 -26.15 17.53
C HIS A 280 -22.77 -26.15 18.98
N ALA A 281 -22.56 -27.32 19.58
CA ALA A 281 -22.25 -27.46 21.01
C ALA A 281 -20.99 -26.70 21.47
N ALA A 282 -19.90 -26.73 20.69
CA ALA A 282 -18.67 -26.01 21.03
C ALA A 282 -18.87 -24.48 21.03
N LEU A 283 -19.63 -23.94 20.07
CA LEU A 283 -19.92 -22.51 20.02
C LEU A 283 -20.85 -22.09 21.17
N LYS A 284 -21.85 -22.94 21.51
CA LYS A 284 -22.70 -22.73 22.67
C LYS A 284 -21.91 -22.65 23.97
N SER A 285 -20.87 -23.47 24.16
CA SER A 285 -20.06 -23.42 25.38
C SER A 285 -19.29 -22.10 25.57
N LEU A 286 -19.16 -21.29 24.53
CA LEU A 286 -18.55 -19.96 24.62
C LEU A 286 -19.56 -18.89 25.04
N ILE A 287 -20.86 -19.11 24.82
CA ILE A 287 -21.90 -18.18 25.24
C ILE A 287 -21.97 -18.17 26.77
N GLY A 288 -21.88 -16.99 27.38
CA GLY A 288 -21.82 -16.83 28.84
C GLY A 288 -20.47 -17.23 29.48
N SER A 289 -19.46 -17.63 28.70
CA SER A 289 -18.12 -17.95 29.23
C SER A 289 -17.29 -16.71 29.57
N GLY A 290 -17.78 -15.52 29.22
CA GLY A 290 -17.01 -14.27 29.24
C GLY A 290 -15.92 -14.21 28.16
N TYR A 291 -16.05 -15.01 27.10
CA TYR A 291 -15.16 -14.93 25.94
C TYR A 291 -15.44 -13.64 25.15
N ALA A 292 -14.44 -12.78 25.09
CA ALA A 292 -14.37 -11.55 24.30
C ALA A 292 -13.23 -11.67 23.28
N LEU A 293 -13.45 -11.17 22.06
CA LEU A 293 -12.41 -11.14 21.03
C LEU A 293 -11.48 -9.95 21.28
N ASP A 294 -10.45 -10.19 22.08
CA ASP A 294 -9.36 -9.24 22.27
C ASP A 294 -8.28 -9.48 21.20
N LEU A 295 -8.08 -8.51 20.30
CA LEU A 295 -7.11 -8.58 19.22
C LEU A 295 -5.65 -8.62 19.71
N ASP A 296 -5.32 -7.97 20.83
CA ASP A 296 -3.98 -8.03 21.44
C ASP A 296 -3.72 -9.43 21.98
N ARG A 297 -4.69 -9.99 22.69
CA ARG A 297 -4.60 -11.35 23.21
C ARG A 297 -4.56 -12.38 22.09
N ALA A 298 -5.32 -12.19 21.03
CA ALA A 298 -5.31 -13.04 19.85
C ALA A 298 -3.96 -13.00 19.15
N TYR A 299 -3.38 -11.80 18.98
CA TYR A 299 -2.06 -11.61 18.41
C TYR A 299 -0.97 -12.31 19.24
N GLU A 300 -0.90 -12.04 20.53
CA GLU A 300 0.09 -12.62 21.45
C GLU A 300 -0.01 -14.14 21.49
N ARG A 301 -1.23 -14.69 21.51
CA ARG A 301 -1.46 -16.14 21.48
C ARG A 301 -1.01 -16.75 20.16
N GLY A 302 -1.32 -16.11 19.03
CA GLY A 302 -0.85 -16.55 17.72
C GLY A 302 0.67 -16.57 17.61
N LEU A 303 1.31 -15.49 18.05
CA LEU A 303 2.78 -15.37 18.08
C LEU A 303 3.40 -16.47 18.96
N ALA A 304 2.91 -16.67 20.17
CA ALA A 304 3.42 -17.70 21.09
C ALA A 304 3.34 -19.10 20.47
N LEU A 305 2.19 -19.46 19.88
CA LEU A 305 1.98 -20.76 19.22
C LEU A 305 2.95 -20.99 18.05
N MET A 306 3.18 -19.98 17.23
CA MET A 306 4.13 -20.09 16.11
C MET A 306 5.57 -20.25 16.60
N VAL A 307 5.98 -19.46 17.59
CA VAL A 307 7.34 -19.52 18.16
C VAL A 307 7.59 -20.84 18.91
N ASP A 308 6.58 -21.38 19.59
CA ASP A 308 6.61 -22.74 20.17
C ASP A 308 6.75 -23.82 19.10
N GLY A 309 6.02 -23.69 17.98
CA GLY A 309 6.14 -24.58 16.82
C GLY A 309 7.55 -24.59 16.24
N ILE A 310 8.16 -23.41 16.05
CA ILE A 310 9.55 -23.25 15.58
C ILE A 310 10.52 -23.90 16.58
N SER A 311 10.34 -23.65 17.88
CA SER A 311 11.20 -24.19 18.95
C SER A 311 11.16 -25.73 19.00
N SER A 312 9.96 -26.31 18.87
CA SER A 312 9.74 -27.76 18.85
C SER A 312 10.43 -28.40 17.65
N ARG A 313 10.32 -27.78 16.46
CA ARG A 313 10.97 -28.27 15.24
C ARG A 313 12.50 -28.23 15.35
N LEU A 314 13.07 -27.13 15.82
CA LEU A 314 14.51 -27.00 16.08
C LEU A 314 15.03 -28.06 17.07
N SER A 315 14.23 -28.43 18.06
CA SER A 315 14.60 -29.44 19.06
C SER A 315 14.57 -30.87 18.52
N ARG A 316 13.86 -31.13 17.41
CA ARG A 316 13.79 -32.46 16.75
C ARG A 316 14.88 -32.66 15.71
N THR A 317 15.49 -31.58 15.23
CA THR A 317 16.56 -31.60 14.24
C THR A 317 17.96 -31.65 14.87
N ARG A 318 18.07 -31.39 16.18
CA ARG A 318 19.29 -31.55 17.00
C ARG A 318 19.30 -32.90 17.69
#